data_AF-A0A381W8B6-F1
#
_entry.id   AF-A0A381W8B6-F1
#
_cell.length_a   1.000
_cell.length_b   1.000
_cell.length_c   1.000
_cell.angle_alpha   90.00
_cell.angle_beta   90.00
_cell.angle_gamma   90.00
#
_symmetry.space_group_name_H-M   'P 1'
#
loop_
_entity.id
_entity.type
_entity.pdbx_description
1 polymer ?
#
loop_
_entity_poly.entity_id
_entity_poly.type
_entity_poly.pdbx_seq_one_letter_code
_entity_poly.pdbx_strand_id
1 'polypeptide(L)' 'MDIERDYLPFLIFGIICSLCATAVTIGGFEKMGIWMEAMYPIFMLFAVACFAIAWIRWKKTNEKD' A
#
# COMPACT_ATOMS: atom_id res chain seq x y z
N MET A 1 -23.27 8.39 2.41
CA MET A 1 -21.81 8.28 2.19
C MET A 1 -21.46 6.85 2.53
N ASP A 2 -21.30 5.99 1.53
CA ASP A 2 -21.06 4.54 1.68
C ASP A 2 -19.71 4.28 2.35
N ILE A 3 -19.74 4.19 3.69
CA ILE A 3 -18.57 3.98 4.55
C ILE A 3 -17.86 2.65 4.20
N GLU A 4 -18.57 1.66 3.67
CA GLU A 4 -18.00 0.39 3.20
C GLU A 4 -17.07 0.52 2.00
N ARG A 5 -17.21 1.55 1.16
CA ARG A 5 -16.28 1.78 0.04
C ARG A 5 -15.06 2.63 0.41
N ASP A 6 -15.04 3.22 1.60
CA ASP A 6 -14.01 4.18 1.98
C ASP A 6 -12.66 3.51 2.35
N TYR A 7 -12.62 2.19 2.61
CA TYR A 7 -11.37 1.47 2.87
C TYR A 7 -10.74 0.88 1.60
N LEU A 8 -11.56 0.54 0.59
CA LEU A 8 -11.16 -0.08 -0.67
C LEU A 8 -10.06 0.69 -1.43
N PRO A 9 -10.14 2.02 -1.62
CA PRO A 9 -9.10 2.75 -2.37
C PRO A 9 -7.74 2.72 -1.65
N PHE A 10 -7.74 2.78 -0.31
CA PHE A 10 -6.50 2.66 0.48
C PHE A 10 -5.92 1.24 0.39
N LEU A 11 -6.78 0.22 0.42
CA LEU A 11 -6.35 -1.16 0.23
C LEU A 11 -5.69 -1.38 -1.14
N ILE A 12 -6.35 -0.93 -2.22
CA ILE A 12 -5.84 -1.04 -3.59
C ILE A 12 -4.50 -0.29 -3.73
N PHE A 13 -4.41 0.93 -3.21
CA PHE A 13 -3.19 1.71 -3.28
C PHE A 13 -2.04 1.06 -2.48
N GLY A 14 -2.34 0.52 -1.29
CA GLY A 14 -1.37 -0.23 -0.49
C GLY A 14 -0.83 -1.47 -1.21
N ILE A 15 -1.69 -2.19 -1.93
CA ILE A 15 -1.29 -3.35 -2.76
C ILE A 15 -0.36 -2.91 -3.89
N ILE A 16 -0.68 -1.82 -4.59
CA ILE A 16 0.16 -1.30 -5.68
C ILE A 16 1.54 -0.91 -5.15
N CYS A 17 1.60 -0.15 -4.04
CA CYS A 17 2.87 0.21 -3.41
C CYS A 17 3.68 -1.01 -2.97
N SER A 18 3.02 -2.05 -2.44
CA SER A 18 3.66 -3.30 -2.05
C SER A 18 4.23 -4.08 -3.25
N LEU A 19 3.51 -4.10 -4.37
CA LEU A 19 3.99 -4.71 -5.62
C LEU A 19 5.21 -3.95 -6.16
N CYS A 20 5.18 -2.61 -6.15
CA CYS A 20 6.34 -1.80 -6.55
C CYS A 20 7.54 -2.08 -5.64
N ALA A 21 7.36 -2.10 -4.32
CA ALA A 21 8.43 -2.44 -3.38
C ALA A 21 8.99 -3.84 -3.64
N THR A 22 8.12 -4.84 -3.80
CA THR A 22 8.50 -6.23 -4.10
C THR A 22 9.29 -6.33 -5.40
N ALA A 23 8.84 -5.61 -6.45
CA ALA A 23 9.51 -5.59 -7.73
C ALA A 23 10.92 -4.98 -7.63
N VAL A 24 11.12 -3.95 -6.80
CA VAL A 24 12.45 -3.39 -6.52
C VAL A 24 13.31 -4.39 -5.76
N THR A 25 12.78 -5.05 -4.73
CA THR A 25 13.52 -6.07 -3.96
C THR A 25 13.96 -7.25 -4.83
N ILE A 26 13.11 -7.71 -5.75
CA ILE A 26 13.41 -8.87 -6.62
C ILE A 26 14.26 -8.47 -7.83
N GLY A 27 13.94 -7.34 -8.47
CA GLY A 27 14.61 -6.89 -9.69
C GLY A 27 16.01 -6.34 -9.46
N GLY A 28 16.28 -5.80 -8.27
CA GLY A 28 17.57 -5.20 -7.93
C GLY A 28 17.93 -3.97 -8.75
N PHE A 29 19.06 -3.35 -8.39
CA PHE A 29 19.58 -2.13 -9.00
C PHE A 29 19.69 -2.20 -10.53
N GLU A 30 20.13 -3.36 -11.07
CA GLU A 30 20.42 -3.55 -12.49
C GLU A 30 19.19 -3.50 -13.39
N LYS A 31 18.02 -3.90 -12.90
CA LYS A 31 16.78 -3.99 -13.71
C LYS A 31 15.83 -2.82 -13.47
N MET A 32 15.79 -2.30 -12.25
CA MET A 32 14.82 -1.28 -11.82
C MET A 32 15.36 0.15 -11.90
N GLY A 33 16.69 0.30 -11.95
CA GLY A 33 17.37 1.60 -11.99
C GLY A 33 17.40 2.31 -10.62
N ILE A 34 18.38 3.20 -10.45
CA ILE A 34 18.70 3.89 -9.18
C ILE A 34 17.47 4.63 -8.60
N TRP A 35 16.64 5.19 -9.47
CA TRP A 35 15.46 5.95 -9.09
C TRP A 35 14.43 5.10 -8.36
N MET A 36 14.24 3.84 -8.75
CA MET A 36 13.30 2.93 -8.11
C MET A 36 13.80 2.46 -6.73
N GLU A 37 15.11 2.28 -6.55
CA GLU A 37 15.69 2.05 -5.22
C GLU A 37 15.52 3.23 -4.28
N ALA A 38 15.76 4.46 -4.77
CA ALA A 38 15.54 5.66 -3.98
C ALA A 38 14.07 5.83 -3.54
N MET A 39 13.13 5.34 -4.36
CA MET A 39 11.69 5.35 -4.06
C MET A 39 11.22 4.16 -3.22
N TYR A 40 12.00 3.08 -3.10
CA TYR A 40 11.66 1.90 -2.29
C TYR A 40 11.17 2.22 -0.87
N PRO A 41 11.89 3.03 -0.05
CA PRO A 41 11.43 3.36 1.29
C PRO A 41 10.10 4.12 1.28
N ILE A 42 9.85 4.94 0.26
CA ILE A 42 8.60 5.68 0.10
C ILE A 42 7.45 4.71 -0.22
N PHE A 43 7.66 3.75 -1.12
CA PHE A 43 6.68 2.71 -1.43
C PHE A 43 6.35 1.85 -0.20
N MET A 44 7.36 1.46 0.58
CA MET A 44 7.16 0.74 1.85
C MET A 44 6.33 1.54 2.85
N LEU A 45 6.67 2.81 3.07
CA LEU A 45 5.93 3.68 3.98
C LEU A 45 4.47 3.86 3.55
N PHE A 46 4.23 4.09 2.26
CA PHE A 46 2.86 4.21 1.74
C PHE A 46 2.09 2.90 1.83
N ALA A 47 2.71 1.76 1.54
CA ALA A 47 2.06 0.45 1.66
C ALA A 47 1.59 0.21 3.10
N VAL A 48 2.48 0.38 4.09
CA VAL A 48 2.16 0.19 5.51
C VAL A 48 1.08 1.18 5.97
N ALA A 49 1.21 2.46 5.65
CA ALA A 49 0.23 3.47 6.04
C ALA A 49 -1.15 3.20 5.44
N CYS A 50 -1.21 2.82 4.15
CA CYS A 50 -2.47 2.55 3.47
C CYS A 50 -3.13 1.27 3.98
N PHE A 51 -2.36 0.21 4.26
CA PHE A 51 -2.90 -0.99 4.91
C PHE A 51 -3.41 -0.71 6.32
N ALA A 52 -2.70 0.10 7.12
CA ALA A 52 -3.15 0.49 8.45
C ALA A 52 -4.47 1.28 8.39
N ILE A 53 -4.58 2.26 7.48
CA ILE A 53 -5.81 3.05 7.29
C ILE A 53 -6.95 2.15 6.82
N ALA A 54 -6.70 1.30 5.83
CA ALA A 54 -7.70 0.35 5.33
C ALA A 54 -8.18 -0.59 6.45
N TRP A 55 -7.27 -1.11 7.27
CA TRP A 55 -7.58 -1.98 8.41
C TRP A 55 -8.43 -1.28 9.46
N ILE A 56 -8.05 -0.07 9.88
CA ILE A 56 -8.81 0.72 10.88
C ILE A 56 -10.23 0.99 10.37
N ARG A 57 -10.36 1.35 9.09
CA ARG A 57 -11.66 1.63 8.48
C ARG A 57 -12.51 0.37 8.34
N TRP A 58 -11.92 -0.74 7.89
CA TRP A 58 -12.59 -2.03 7.78
C TRP A 58 -13.08 -2.53 9.15
N LYS A 59 -12.26 -2.44 10.19
CA LYS A 59 -12.64 -2.79 11.57
C LYS A 59 -13.83 -1.96 12.05
N LYS A 60 -13.81 -0.65 11.80
CA LYS A 60 -14.90 0.26 12.20
C LYS A 60 -16.22 -0.03 11.47
N THR A 61 -16.17 -0.55 10.24
CA THR A 61 -17.35 -1.03 9.52
C THR A 61 -17.91 -2.28 10.18
N ASN A 62 -17.06 -3.28 10.48
CA ASN A 62 -17.50 -4.54 11.09
C ASN A 62 -17.98 -4.38 12.55
N GLU A 63 -17.55 -3.35 13.28
CA GLU A 63 -18.06 -3.06 14.64
C GLU A 63 -19.44 -2.36 14.64
N LYS A 64 -19.95 -1.95 13.48
CA LYS A 64 -21.25 -1.28 13.34
C LYS A 64 -22.35 -2.18 12.77
N ASP A 65 -21.99 -3.37 12.31
CA ASP A 65 -22.88 -4.50 11.99
C ASP A 65 -23.06 -5.39 13.22
#